data_AF-A0A7C6J4R8-F1
#
_entry.id   AF-A0A7C6J4R8-F1
#
_cell.length_a   1.000
_cell.length_b   1.000
_cell.length_c   1.000
_cell.angle_alpha   90.00
_cell.angle_beta   90.00
_cell.angle_gamma   90.00
#
_symmetry.space_group_name_H-M   'P 1'
#
loop_
_entity.id
_entity.type
_entity.pdbx_description
1 polymer ?
#
loop_
_entity_poly.entity_id
_entity_poly.type
_entity_poly.pdbx_seq_one_letter_code
_entity_poly.pdbx_strand_id
1 'polypeptide(L)'
;MPAIYIGTRQSLPDLQRNLDKEFSRVKENGVLIDIEPHQLGRYAFIACVLSDAQEKDGKRPEETLRTTVSSIVSTLLLGDVSKDFVYRMTRIDHPYLSKEEAWLLCDQVISSLNESGAERRLARVQKEVEDFLRENDRIFLEGFLRFRLKDYFFELKERLEELIDNFLADKEYQEFIKLLQYFVEIQEPRIDEVHVLFFSPEEFFLLDEEKKPLEQKYLRQVLGEEKGEELKHKDLLLSALITLAP
;
A
#
# COMPACT_ATOMS: atom_id res chain seq x y z
N MET A 1 -19.72 -15.74 34.22
CA MET A 1 -20.09 -14.53 33.46
C MET A 1 -19.91 -14.84 31.98
N PRO A 2 -20.77 -14.33 31.09
CA PRO A 2 -20.55 -14.50 29.66
C PRO A 2 -19.21 -13.86 29.29
N ALA A 3 -18.39 -14.58 28.56
CA ALA A 3 -17.07 -14.14 28.13
C ALA A 3 -16.92 -14.45 26.64
N ILE A 4 -16.23 -13.57 25.91
CA ILE A 4 -15.83 -13.82 24.53
C ILE A 4 -14.31 -13.86 24.46
N TYR A 5 -13.76 -14.91 23.87
CA TYR A 5 -12.33 -15.15 23.79
C TYR A 5 -11.84 -14.82 22.37
N ILE A 6 -10.95 -13.83 22.29
CA ILE A 6 -10.34 -13.40 21.03
C ILE A 6 -8.93 -13.96 20.96
N GLY A 7 -8.68 -14.82 19.99
CA GLY A 7 -7.38 -15.40 19.71
C GLY A 7 -6.74 -14.78 18.48
N THR A 8 -5.43 -14.68 18.49
CA THR A 8 -4.62 -14.24 17.34
C THR A 8 -3.40 -15.14 17.20
N ARG A 9 -2.79 -15.09 16.02
CA ARG A 9 -1.46 -15.62 15.75
C ARG A 9 -0.35 -14.60 16.09
N GLN A 10 -0.69 -13.32 16.28
CA GLN A 10 0.24 -12.29 16.72
C GLN A 10 0.69 -12.53 18.17
N SER A 11 1.67 -11.77 18.65
CA SER A 11 2.04 -11.84 20.07
C SER A 11 0.86 -11.36 20.93
N LEU A 12 0.65 -12.00 22.09
CA LEU A 12 -0.38 -11.55 23.04
C LEU A 12 -0.25 -10.06 23.41
N PRO A 13 0.96 -9.51 23.67
CA PRO A 13 1.13 -8.09 23.94
C PRO A 13 0.63 -7.18 22.80
N ASP A 14 0.82 -7.56 21.54
CA ASP A 14 0.36 -6.77 20.39
C ASP A 14 -1.17 -6.79 20.31
N LEU A 15 -1.79 -7.95 20.49
CA LEU A 15 -3.25 -8.06 20.54
C LEU A 15 -3.84 -7.26 21.69
N GLN A 16 -3.23 -7.36 22.89
CA GLN A 16 -3.68 -6.64 24.07
C GLN A 16 -3.60 -5.13 23.84
N ARG A 17 -2.49 -4.63 23.28
CA ARG A 17 -2.33 -3.21 22.93
C ARG A 17 -3.38 -2.74 21.92
N ASN A 18 -3.69 -3.55 20.91
CA ASN A 18 -4.70 -3.19 19.91
C ASN A 18 -6.12 -3.21 20.49
N LEU A 19 -6.44 -4.21 21.31
CA LEU A 19 -7.71 -4.27 22.03
C LEU A 19 -7.84 -3.09 23.00
N ASP A 20 -6.82 -2.77 23.79
CA ASP A 20 -6.83 -1.64 24.74
C ASP A 20 -7.16 -0.32 24.04
N LYS A 21 -6.58 -0.08 22.85
CA LYS A 21 -6.90 1.10 22.03
C LYS A 21 -8.37 1.13 21.62
N GLU A 22 -8.90 0.02 21.11
CA GLU A 22 -10.29 -0.05 20.64
C GLU A 22 -11.30 0.00 21.81
N PHE A 23 -11.03 -0.71 22.91
CA PHE A 23 -11.87 -0.65 24.12
C PHE A 23 -11.85 0.72 24.79
N SER A 24 -10.74 1.46 24.73
CA SER A 24 -10.69 2.83 25.25
C SER A 24 -11.67 3.76 24.51
N ARG A 25 -11.84 3.58 23.19
CA ARG A 25 -12.85 4.31 22.39
C ARG A 25 -14.28 3.94 22.77
N VAL A 26 -14.52 2.69 23.14
CA VAL A 26 -15.87 2.22 23.51
C VAL A 26 -16.24 2.57 24.96
N LYS A 27 -15.26 2.70 25.87
CA LYS A 27 -15.50 3.15 27.26
C LYS A 27 -16.18 4.53 27.32
N GLU A 28 -15.97 5.38 26.32
CA GLU A 28 -16.65 6.67 26.18
C GLU A 28 -18.18 6.53 26.05
N ASN A 29 -18.67 5.37 25.61
CA ASN A 29 -20.10 5.05 25.49
C ASN A 29 -20.69 4.36 26.74
N GLY A 30 -19.96 4.32 27.86
CA GLY A 30 -20.45 3.82 29.14
C GLY A 30 -20.50 2.28 29.27
N VAL A 31 -19.89 1.54 28.34
CA VAL A 31 -19.73 0.07 28.42
C VAL A 31 -18.34 -0.26 28.96
N LEU A 32 -18.29 -0.93 30.11
CA LEU A 32 -17.04 -1.38 30.73
C LEU A 32 -16.82 -2.86 30.42
N ILE A 33 -15.78 -3.14 29.65
CA ILE A 33 -15.32 -4.50 29.34
C ILE A 33 -13.90 -4.62 29.89
N ASP A 34 -13.72 -5.63 30.74
CA ASP A 34 -12.42 -6.06 31.22
C ASP A 34 -11.82 -7.06 30.23
N ILE A 35 -10.52 -6.92 29.97
CA ILE A 35 -9.77 -7.83 29.13
C ILE A 35 -8.68 -8.51 29.94
N GLU A 36 -8.63 -9.83 29.88
CA GLU A 36 -7.64 -10.62 30.60
C GLU A 36 -6.99 -11.64 29.66
N PRO A 37 -5.66 -11.81 29.70
CA PRO A 37 -5.00 -12.90 28.99
C PRO A 37 -5.53 -14.25 29.47
N HIS A 38 -5.84 -15.14 28.54
CA HIS A 38 -6.39 -16.45 28.80
C HIS A 38 -5.68 -17.51 27.97
N GLN A 39 -5.25 -18.60 28.59
CA GLN A 39 -4.55 -19.70 27.91
C GLN A 39 -5.46 -20.92 27.79
N LEU A 40 -5.67 -21.40 26.57
CA LEU A 40 -6.43 -22.62 26.27
C LEU A 40 -5.51 -23.61 25.55
N GLY A 41 -4.92 -24.52 26.33
CA GLY A 41 -3.91 -25.46 25.85
C GLY A 41 -2.68 -24.72 25.33
N ARG A 42 -2.32 -24.95 24.06
CA ARG A 42 -1.19 -24.26 23.40
C ARG A 42 -1.55 -22.89 22.81
N TYR A 43 -2.83 -22.51 22.86
CA TYR A 43 -3.32 -21.29 22.24
C TYR A 43 -3.58 -20.22 23.28
N ALA A 44 -3.23 -19.00 22.90
CA ALA A 44 -3.37 -17.82 23.73
C ALA A 44 -4.53 -16.96 23.22
N PHE A 45 -5.35 -16.50 24.15
CA PHE A 45 -6.55 -15.72 23.91
C PHE A 45 -6.57 -14.50 24.84
N ILE A 46 -7.42 -13.54 24.52
CA ILE A 46 -7.83 -12.48 25.42
C ILE A 46 -9.31 -12.66 25.70
N ALA A 47 -9.65 -12.91 26.96
CA ALA A 47 -11.02 -13.00 27.43
C ALA A 47 -11.58 -11.60 27.62
N CYS A 48 -12.71 -11.31 26.98
CA CYS A 48 -13.48 -10.09 27.13
C CYS A 48 -14.68 -10.38 28.02
N VAL A 49 -14.76 -9.70 29.16
CA VAL A 49 -15.82 -9.89 30.15
C VAL A 49 -16.49 -8.55 30.44
N LEU A 50 -17.82 -8.54 30.42
CA LEU A 50 -18.57 -7.33 30.76
C LEU A 50 -18.52 -7.10 32.27
N SER A 51 -17.98 -5.96 32.70
CA SER A 51 -17.82 -5.61 34.12
C SER A 51 -19.14 -5.16 34.76
N ASP A 52 -20.07 -4.65 33.94
CA ASP A 52 -21.38 -4.14 34.35
C ASP A 52 -22.49 -5.09 33.90
N ALA A 53 -23.06 -5.84 34.84
CA ALA A 53 -24.09 -6.84 34.57
C ALA A 53 -25.52 -6.27 34.52
N GLN A 54 -25.69 -4.94 34.47
CA GLN A 54 -27.02 -4.33 34.35
C GLN A 54 -27.52 -4.30 32.91
N GLU A 55 -28.84 -4.43 32.74
CA GLU A 55 -29.48 -4.22 31.44
C GLU A 55 -29.30 -2.76 31.01
N LYS A 56 -28.72 -2.56 29.82
CA LYS A 56 -28.60 -1.25 29.17
C LYS A 56 -29.35 -1.29 27.86
N ASP A 57 -30.10 -0.22 27.57
CA ASP A 57 -30.91 -0.07 26.35
C ASP A 57 -31.85 -1.25 26.07
N GLY A 58 -32.40 -1.89 27.11
CA GLY A 58 -33.32 -3.04 26.99
C GLY A 58 -32.68 -4.34 26.49
N LYS A 59 -31.34 -4.38 26.35
CA LYS A 59 -30.58 -5.57 25.95
C LYS A 59 -30.04 -6.31 27.17
N ARG A 60 -29.99 -7.64 27.05
CA ARG A 60 -29.36 -8.48 28.07
C ARG A 60 -27.84 -8.23 28.09
N PRO A 61 -27.17 -8.34 29.24
CA PRO A 61 -25.71 -8.15 29.35
C PRO A 61 -24.90 -8.96 28.32
N GLU A 62 -25.34 -10.18 27.99
CA GLU A 62 -24.70 -11.03 26.97
C GLU A 62 -24.84 -10.46 25.55
N GLU A 63 -26.01 -9.93 25.19
CA GLU A 63 -26.24 -9.31 23.87
C GLU A 63 -25.42 -8.04 23.72
N THR A 64 -25.31 -7.24 24.78
CA THR A 64 -24.44 -6.06 24.83
C THR A 64 -22.98 -6.47 24.62
N LEU A 65 -22.49 -7.46 25.36
CA LEU A 65 -21.12 -7.96 25.18
C LEU A 65 -20.85 -8.43 23.75
N ARG A 66 -21.76 -9.24 23.17
CA ARG A 66 -21.61 -9.76 21.80
C ARG A 66 -21.63 -8.65 20.76
N THR A 67 -22.53 -7.67 20.89
CA THR A 67 -22.62 -6.54 19.96
C THR A 67 -21.33 -5.70 20.03
N THR A 68 -20.87 -5.38 21.24
CA THR A 68 -19.67 -4.58 21.44
C THR A 68 -18.41 -5.29 20.93
N VAL A 69 -18.22 -6.56 21.27
CA VAL A 69 -17.07 -7.34 20.80
C VAL A 69 -17.13 -7.52 19.28
N SER A 70 -18.31 -7.68 18.69
CA SER A 70 -18.44 -7.79 17.23
C SER A 70 -17.96 -6.53 16.51
N SER A 71 -18.31 -5.35 17.02
CA SER A 71 -17.83 -4.08 16.48
C SER A 71 -16.31 -3.97 16.58
N ILE A 72 -15.73 -4.28 17.73
CA ILE A 72 -14.27 -4.19 17.95
C ILE A 72 -13.52 -5.18 17.06
N VAL A 73 -13.97 -6.43 17.02
CA VAL A 73 -13.38 -7.47 16.17
C VAL A 73 -13.44 -7.07 14.69
N SER A 74 -14.54 -6.46 14.25
CA SER A 74 -14.67 -5.98 12.87
C SER A 74 -13.66 -4.90 12.53
N THR A 75 -13.46 -3.94 13.44
CA THR A 75 -12.43 -2.90 13.30
C THR A 75 -11.02 -3.49 13.24
N LEU A 76 -10.71 -4.44 14.13
CA LEU A 76 -9.41 -5.13 14.13
C LEU A 76 -9.17 -5.92 12.84
N LEU A 77 -10.21 -6.64 12.37
CA LEU A 77 -10.16 -7.41 11.13
C LEU A 77 -9.90 -6.50 9.93
N LEU A 78 -10.51 -5.32 9.85
CA LEU A 78 -10.31 -4.37 8.76
C LEU A 78 -9.01 -3.56 8.86
N GLY A 79 -8.43 -3.46 10.05
CA GLY A 79 -7.18 -2.75 10.31
C GLY A 79 -5.99 -3.67 10.52
N ASP A 80 -5.49 -3.71 11.76
CA ASP A 80 -4.21 -4.32 12.14
C ASP A 80 -4.09 -5.80 11.76
N VAL A 81 -5.17 -6.58 11.84
CA VAL A 81 -5.14 -8.00 11.46
C VAL A 81 -4.93 -8.14 9.95
N SER A 82 -5.64 -7.35 9.14
CA SER A 82 -5.43 -7.33 7.70
C SER A 82 -4.04 -6.84 7.33
N LYS A 83 -3.53 -5.79 8.00
CA LYS A 83 -2.19 -5.27 7.76
C LYS A 83 -1.09 -6.29 8.04
N ASP A 84 -1.16 -7.00 9.17
CA ASP A 84 -0.23 -8.11 9.46
C ASP A 84 -0.38 -9.24 8.43
N PHE A 85 -1.61 -9.57 8.05
CA PHE A 85 -1.86 -10.64 7.10
C PHE A 85 -1.26 -10.32 5.74
N VAL A 86 -1.57 -9.16 5.18
CA VAL A 86 -1.07 -8.68 3.88
C VAL A 86 0.46 -8.64 3.92
N TYR A 87 1.06 -8.07 4.97
CA TYR A 87 2.52 -8.02 5.09
C TYR A 87 3.15 -9.40 5.00
N ARG A 88 2.64 -10.38 5.73
CA ARG A 88 3.18 -11.74 5.68
C ARG A 88 3.00 -12.39 4.32
N MET A 89 1.86 -12.17 3.69
CA MET A 89 1.59 -12.65 2.33
C MET A 89 2.60 -12.04 1.35
N THR A 90 2.79 -10.73 1.38
CA THR A 90 3.78 -10.03 0.56
C THR A 90 5.20 -10.58 0.77
N ARG A 91 5.58 -10.82 2.03
CA ARG A 91 6.90 -11.36 2.37
C ARG A 91 7.14 -12.80 1.88
N ILE A 92 6.07 -13.58 1.70
CA ILE A 92 6.15 -14.97 1.23
C ILE A 92 6.08 -15.02 -0.30
N ASP A 93 5.10 -14.34 -0.87
CA ASP A 93 4.76 -14.44 -2.30
C ASP A 93 5.69 -13.55 -3.15
N HIS A 94 6.25 -12.47 -2.57
CA HIS A 94 7.11 -11.49 -3.25
C HIS A 94 8.43 -11.26 -2.47
N PRO A 95 9.28 -12.28 -2.32
CA PRO A 95 10.50 -12.21 -1.49
C PRO A 95 11.57 -11.25 -2.01
N TYR A 96 11.46 -10.78 -3.26
CA TYR A 96 12.34 -9.79 -3.87
C TYR A 96 12.11 -8.36 -3.36
N LEU A 97 10.98 -8.10 -2.70
CA LEU A 97 10.71 -6.81 -2.08
C LEU A 97 11.47 -6.66 -0.76
N SER A 98 12.03 -5.46 -0.54
CA SER A 98 12.63 -5.09 0.74
C SER A 98 11.56 -5.07 1.85
N LYS A 99 11.99 -4.99 3.11
CA LYS A 99 11.04 -4.94 4.24
C LYS A 99 10.24 -3.64 4.20
N GLU A 100 10.92 -2.58 3.84
CA GLU A 100 10.42 -1.22 3.73
C GLU A 100 9.41 -1.12 2.58
N GLU A 101 9.73 -1.68 1.41
CA GLU A 101 8.83 -1.76 0.25
C GLU A 101 7.58 -2.57 0.58
N ALA A 102 7.75 -3.77 1.17
CA ALA A 102 6.62 -4.61 1.54
C ALA A 102 5.71 -3.90 2.56
N TRP A 103 6.28 -3.22 3.56
CA TRP A 103 5.51 -2.49 4.56
C TRP A 103 4.74 -1.31 3.95
N LEU A 104 5.36 -0.56 3.04
CA LEU A 104 4.72 0.56 2.33
C LEU A 104 3.50 0.07 1.52
N LEU A 105 3.67 -1.01 0.76
CA LEU A 105 2.58 -1.59 -0.03
C LEU A 105 1.42 -2.05 0.84
N CYS A 106 1.70 -2.64 2.01
CA CYS A 106 0.65 -3.04 2.94
C CYS A 106 -0.18 -1.85 3.42
N ASP A 107 0.47 -0.74 3.74
CA ASP A 107 -0.22 0.47 4.18
C ASP A 107 -1.12 1.04 3.07
N GLN A 108 -0.63 1.02 1.82
CA GLN A 108 -1.39 1.44 0.65
C GLN A 108 -2.58 0.53 0.34
N VAL A 109 -2.44 -0.80 0.51
CA VAL A 109 -3.56 -1.75 0.36
C VAL A 109 -4.69 -1.38 1.33
N ILE A 110 -4.38 -1.24 2.62
CA ILE A 110 -5.41 -0.94 3.63
C ILE A 110 -6.02 0.44 3.39
N SER A 111 -5.21 1.45 3.07
CA SER A 111 -5.68 2.82 2.82
C SER A 111 -6.61 2.89 1.60
N SER A 112 -6.24 2.27 0.48
CA SER A 112 -7.05 2.29 -0.74
C SER A 112 -8.38 1.54 -0.60
N LEU A 113 -8.41 0.45 0.19
CA LEU A 113 -9.65 -0.24 0.52
C LEU A 113 -10.53 0.60 1.46
N ASN A 114 -9.93 1.39 2.37
CA ASN A 114 -10.69 2.29 3.23
C ASN A 114 -11.28 3.50 2.49
N GLU A 115 -10.61 4.01 1.46
CA GLU A 115 -11.18 5.07 0.60
C GLU A 115 -12.35 4.56 -0.24
N SER A 116 -12.31 3.30 -0.66
CA SER A 116 -13.31 2.68 -1.54
C SER A 116 -14.31 1.81 -0.78
N GLY A 117 -15.48 2.38 -0.45
CA GLY A 117 -16.62 1.61 0.07
C GLY A 117 -16.42 1.07 1.49
N ALA A 118 -15.65 1.77 2.34
CA ALA A 118 -15.40 1.40 3.74
C ALA A 118 -16.67 1.07 4.52
N GLU A 119 -17.71 1.92 4.45
CA GLU A 119 -18.96 1.69 5.21
C GLU A 119 -19.64 0.38 4.82
N ARG A 120 -19.70 0.10 3.51
CA ARG A 120 -20.32 -1.13 2.99
C ARG A 120 -19.52 -2.36 3.41
N ARG A 121 -18.19 -2.25 3.41
CA ARG A 121 -17.29 -3.31 3.84
C ARG A 121 -17.39 -3.55 5.33
N LEU A 122 -17.41 -2.50 6.14
CA LEU A 122 -17.63 -2.56 7.59
C LEU A 122 -18.95 -3.26 7.90
N ALA A 123 -20.05 -2.85 7.27
CA ALA A 123 -21.35 -3.48 7.48
C ALA A 123 -21.34 -4.97 7.12
N ARG A 124 -20.69 -5.36 6.01
CA ARG A 124 -20.58 -6.78 5.59
C ARG A 124 -19.74 -7.59 6.58
N VAL A 125 -18.58 -7.08 6.99
CA VAL A 125 -17.70 -7.76 7.95
C VAL A 125 -18.36 -7.86 9.32
N GLN A 126 -18.97 -6.78 9.79
CA GLN A 126 -19.65 -6.75 11.08
C GLN A 126 -20.81 -7.74 11.13
N LYS A 127 -21.60 -7.84 10.07
CA LYS A 127 -22.66 -8.84 9.99
C LYS A 127 -22.11 -10.28 10.11
N GLU A 128 -21.04 -10.61 9.40
CA GLU A 128 -20.42 -11.94 9.49
C GLU A 128 -19.86 -12.23 10.90
N VAL A 129 -19.28 -11.23 11.56
CA VAL A 129 -18.77 -11.36 12.93
C VAL A 129 -19.92 -11.54 13.92
N GLU A 130 -20.99 -10.73 13.82
CA GLU A 130 -22.18 -10.84 14.67
C GLU A 130 -22.85 -12.20 14.52
N ASP A 131 -23.06 -12.65 13.28
CA ASP A 131 -23.67 -13.95 13.00
C ASP A 131 -22.82 -15.09 13.59
N PHE A 132 -21.50 -15.01 13.51
CA PHE A 132 -20.60 -16.00 14.11
C PHE A 132 -20.62 -15.97 15.64
N LEU A 133 -20.56 -14.78 16.24
CA LEU A 133 -20.57 -14.58 17.68
C LEU A 133 -21.96 -14.77 18.31
N ARG A 134 -23.02 -15.07 17.55
CA ARG A 134 -24.29 -15.54 18.16
C ARG A 134 -24.18 -16.96 18.70
N GLU A 135 -23.43 -17.82 18.02
CA GLU A 135 -23.33 -19.24 18.34
C GLU A 135 -21.99 -19.62 18.97
N ASN A 136 -20.99 -18.75 18.87
CA ASN A 136 -19.62 -19.01 19.32
C ASN A 136 -19.19 -17.99 20.38
N ASP A 137 -18.46 -18.45 21.39
CA ASP A 137 -17.80 -17.62 22.41
C ASP A 137 -16.32 -17.36 22.09
N ARG A 138 -15.79 -17.97 21.02
CA ARG A 138 -14.37 -17.95 20.68
C ARG A 138 -14.17 -17.61 19.21
N ILE A 139 -13.30 -16.65 18.94
CA ILE A 139 -12.93 -16.24 17.58
C ILE A 139 -11.42 -16.21 17.44
N PHE A 140 -10.91 -16.80 16.35
CA PHE A 140 -9.50 -16.71 15.97
C PHE A 140 -9.38 -15.83 14.74
N LEU A 141 -8.78 -14.65 14.89
CA LEU A 141 -8.91 -13.55 13.92
C LEU A 141 -8.38 -13.91 12.52
N GLU A 142 -7.20 -14.53 12.42
CA GLU A 142 -6.61 -14.88 11.13
C GLU A 142 -7.37 -16.02 10.44
N GLY A 143 -7.90 -16.95 11.22
CA GLY A 143 -8.74 -18.03 10.70
C GLY A 143 -10.06 -17.47 10.19
N PHE A 144 -10.66 -16.56 10.95
CA PHE A 144 -11.89 -15.89 10.58
C PHE A 144 -11.72 -15.06 9.29
N LEU A 145 -10.67 -14.24 9.22
CA LEU A 145 -10.31 -13.46 8.04
C LEU A 145 -10.15 -14.34 6.80
N ARG A 146 -9.38 -15.43 6.90
CA ARG A 146 -9.07 -16.28 5.75
C ARG A 146 -10.25 -17.15 5.29
N PHE A 147 -11.04 -17.68 6.21
CA PHE A 147 -12.02 -18.72 5.89
C PHE A 147 -13.46 -18.24 5.88
N ARG A 148 -13.84 -17.30 6.75
CA ARG A 148 -15.21 -16.75 6.83
C ARG A 148 -15.36 -15.50 5.98
N LEU A 149 -14.36 -14.60 6.00
CA LEU A 149 -14.37 -13.35 5.22
C LEU A 149 -13.74 -13.50 3.83
N LYS A 150 -14.14 -14.53 3.07
CA LYS A 150 -13.50 -14.86 1.78
C LYS A 150 -13.52 -13.71 0.77
N ASP A 151 -14.63 -12.99 0.67
CA ASP A 151 -14.76 -11.88 -0.28
C ASP A 151 -13.77 -10.75 0.07
N TYR A 152 -13.72 -10.37 1.35
CA TYR A 152 -12.78 -9.35 1.81
C TYR A 152 -11.33 -9.82 1.69
N PHE A 153 -11.07 -11.10 1.98
CA PHE A 153 -9.76 -11.71 1.79
C PHE A 153 -9.29 -11.66 0.33
N PHE A 154 -10.21 -11.88 -0.60
CA PHE A 154 -9.95 -11.77 -2.03
C PHE A 154 -9.69 -10.32 -2.44
N GLU A 155 -10.49 -9.37 -1.96
CA GLU A 155 -10.26 -7.93 -2.18
C GLU A 155 -8.86 -7.49 -1.70
N LEU A 156 -8.40 -7.97 -0.54
CA LEU A 156 -7.04 -7.70 -0.04
C LEU A 156 -5.95 -8.22 -0.98
N LYS A 157 -6.16 -9.41 -1.56
CA LYS A 157 -5.22 -10.05 -2.48
C LYS A 157 -5.16 -9.31 -3.81
N GLU A 158 -6.31 -9.10 -4.44
CA GLU A 158 -6.38 -8.40 -5.73
C GLU A 158 -5.75 -7.02 -5.62
N ARG A 159 -6.07 -6.29 -4.53
CA ARG A 159 -5.51 -4.96 -4.34
C ARG A 159 -4.00 -4.98 -4.09
N LEU A 160 -3.49 -6.00 -3.40
CA LEU A 160 -2.05 -6.17 -3.21
C LEU A 160 -1.34 -6.39 -4.55
N GLU A 161 -1.82 -7.33 -5.36
CA GLU A 161 -1.21 -7.65 -6.66
C GLU A 161 -1.20 -6.42 -7.58
N GLU A 162 -2.33 -5.70 -7.67
CA GLU A 162 -2.42 -4.48 -8.49
C GLU A 162 -1.41 -3.41 -8.04
N LEU A 163 -1.23 -3.22 -6.74
CA LEU A 163 -0.26 -2.25 -6.22
C LEU A 163 1.19 -2.71 -6.43
N ILE A 164 1.45 -4.01 -6.35
CA ILE A 164 2.78 -4.58 -6.64
C ILE A 164 3.12 -4.39 -8.12
N ASP A 165 2.19 -4.67 -9.03
CA ASP A 165 2.41 -4.51 -10.47
C ASP A 165 2.74 -3.05 -10.81
N ASN A 166 1.97 -2.10 -10.27
CA ASN A 166 2.24 -0.67 -10.46
C ASN A 166 3.59 -0.25 -9.87
N PHE A 167 3.91 -0.72 -8.66
CA PHE A 167 5.18 -0.43 -8.01
C PHE A 167 6.38 -0.95 -8.81
N LEU A 168 6.26 -2.16 -9.36
CA LEU A 168 7.31 -2.76 -10.19
C LEU A 168 7.46 -2.02 -11.51
N ALA A 169 6.36 -1.66 -12.17
CA ALA A 169 6.41 -0.87 -13.41
C ALA A 169 7.12 0.47 -13.19
N ASP A 170 6.80 1.18 -12.10
CA ASP A 170 7.46 2.43 -11.74
C ASP A 170 8.95 2.22 -11.46
N LYS A 171 9.31 1.14 -10.74
CA LYS A 171 10.70 0.81 -10.45
C LYS A 171 11.50 0.48 -11.72
N GLU A 172 10.93 -0.32 -12.61
CA GLU A 172 11.51 -0.66 -13.91
C GLU A 172 11.72 0.59 -14.77
N TYR A 173 10.74 1.51 -14.78
CA TYR A 173 10.88 2.80 -15.47
C TYR A 173 12.06 3.61 -14.90
N GLN A 174 12.18 3.71 -13.57
CA GLN A 174 13.30 4.45 -12.95
C GLN A 174 14.65 3.80 -13.24
N GLU A 175 14.74 2.47 -13.23
CA GLU A 175 15.98 1.76 -13.58
C GLU A 175 16.34 1.96 -15.07
N PHE A 176 15.34 1.99 -15.95
CA PHE A 176 15.56 2.31 -17.35
C PHE A 176 16.12 3.73 -17.54
N ILE A 177 15.54 4.73 -16.85
CA ILE A 177 16.05 6.12 -16.89
C ILE A 177 17.48 6.21 -16.36
N LYS A 178 17.80 5.55 -15.24
CA LYS A 178 19.18 5.53 -14.70
C LYS A 178 20.17 4.92 -15.69
N LEU A 179 19.77 3.86 -16.39
CA LEU A 179 20.60 3.23 -17.41
C LEU A 179 20.83 4.17 -18.61
N LEU A 180 19.82 4.93 -19.04
CA LEU A 180 20.01 5.97 -20.07
C LEU A 180 20.94 7.09 -19.59
N GLN A 181 20.77 7.57 -18.36
CA GLN A 181 21.65 8.59 -17.77
C GLN A 181 23.10 8.11 -17.74
N TYR A 182 23.33 6.87 -17.32
CA TYR A 182 24.65 6.25 -17.34
C TYR A 182 25.26 6.24 -18.74
N PHE A 183 24.49 5.92 -19.78
CA PHE A 183 24.99 5.95 -21.17
C PHE A 183 25.35 7.35 -21.65
N VAL A 184 24.64 8.39 -21.20
CA VAL A 184 24.99 9.78 -21.52
C VAL A 184 26.29 10.17 -20.81
N GLU A 185 26.41 9.86 -19.52
CA GLU A 185 27.57 10.25 -18.69
C GLU A 185 28.91 9.66 -19.16
N ILE A 186 28.92 8.44 -19.73
CA ILE A 186 30.16 7.79 -20.17
C ILE A 186 30.61 8.19 -21.57
N GLN A 187 29.79 8.93 -22.33
CA GLN A 187 30.15 9.33 -23.68
C GLN A 187 31.17 10.46 -23.63
N GLU A 188 32.32 10.27 -24.30
CA GLU A 188 33.25 11.38 -24.49
C GLU A 188 32.59 12.44 -25.37
N PRO A 189 32.63 13.73 -24.97
CA PRO A 189 32.09 14.80 -25.79
C PRO A 189 32.83 14.84 -27.12
N ARG A 190 32.07 14.95 -28.21
CA ARG A 190 32.65 15.11 -29.55
C ARG A 190 33.16 16.54 -29.77
N ILE A 191 32.57 17.48 -29.04
CA ILE A 191 32.83 18.92 -29.09
C ILE A 191 32.75 19.43 -27.65
N ASP A 192 33.76 20.20 -27.21
CA ASP A 192 33.85 20.67 -25.83
C ASP A 192 32.81 21.75 -25.50
N GLU A 193 32.49 22.63 -26.46
CA GLU A 193 31.51 23.70 -26.30
C GLU A 193 30.62 23.81 -27.54
N VAL A 194 29.30 23.86 -27.32
CA VAL A 194 28.31 24.12 -28.37
C VAL A 194 27.58 25.42 -28.07
N HIS A 195 27.70 26.41 -28.96
CA HIS A 195 26.91 27.63 -28.87
C HIS A 195 25.57 27.45 -29.60
N VAL A 196 24.46 27.67 -28.89
CA VAL A 196 23.11 27.62 -29.46
C VAL A 196 22.60 29.04 -29.71
N LEU A 197 22.30 29.37 -30.97
CA LEU A 197 21.75 30.66 -31.37
C LEU A 197 20.29 30.51 -31.79
N PHE A 198 19.39 31.21 -31.12
CA PHE A 198 17.97 31.26 -31.48
C PHE A 198 17.63 32.53 -32.25
N PHE A 199 17.04 32.38 -33.43
CA PHE A 199 16.50 33.50 -34.21
C PHE A 199 14.98 33.61 -34.05
N SER A 200 14.32 32.48 -33.83
CA SER A 200 12.89 32.38 -33.53
C SER A 200 12.64 31.14 -32.65
N PRO A 201 11.40 30.93 -32.14
CA PRO A 201 11.06 29.72 -31.40
C PRO A 201 11.25 28.42 -32.18
N GLU A 202 11.31 28.49 -33.51
CA GLU A 202 11.44 27.34 -34.41
C GLU A 202 12.79 27.30 -35.13
N GLU A 203 13.61 28.34 -35.07
CA GLU A 203 14.89 28.41 -35.78
C GLU A 203 16.07 28.56 -34.82
N PHE A 204 16.98 27.57 -34.87
CA PHE A 204 18.24 27.60 -34.13
C PHE A 204 19.44 27.20 -35.00
N PHE A 205 20.62 27.70 -34.64
CA PHE A 205 21.91 27.29 -35.21
C PHE A 205 22.85 26.83 -34.11
N LEU A 206 23.71 25.86 -34.44
CA LEU A 206 24.75 25.36 -33.56
C LEU A 206 26.14 25.75 -34.09
N LEU A 207 26.97 26.31 -33.21
CA LEU A 207 28.36 26.61 -33.47
C LEU A 207 29.27 25.81 -32.53
N ASP A 208 30.50 25.52 -32.97
CA ASP A 208 31.56 24.93 -32.14
C ASP A 208 32.24 25.98 -31.24
N GLU A 209 33.26 25.55 -30.48
CA GLU A 209 34.07 26.39 -29.59
C GLU A 209 34.79 27.55 -30.29
N GLU A 210 35.04 27.43 -31.60
CA GLU A 210 35.64 28.50 -32.42
C GLU A 210 34.59 29.42 -33.05
N LYS A 211 33.30 29.25 -32.69
CA LYS A 211 32.14 29.96 -33.25
C LYS A 211 31.93 29.71 -34.74
N LYS A 212 32.39 28.56 -35.26
CA LYS A 212 32.13 28.14 -36.63
C LYS A 212 30.85 27.31 -36.69
N PRO A 213 30.05 27.44 -37.76
CA PRO A 213 28.86 26.61 -37.94
C PRO A 213 29.23 25.12 -37.96
N LEU A 214 28.52 24.31 -37.16
CA LEU A 214 28.68 22.86 -37.22
C LEU A 214 28.28 22.35 -38.60
N GLU A 215 29.14 21.52 -39.22
CA GLU A 215 28.89 21.04 -40.57
C GLU A 215 27.58 20.25 -40.65
N GLN A 216 26.79 20.45 -41.72
CA GLN A 216 25.51 19.76 -41.93
C GLN A 216 25.61 18.23 -41.86
N LYS A 217 26.81 17.66 -42.08
CA LYS A 217 27.06 16.22 -41.98
C LYS A 217 26.90 15.69 -40.55
N TYR A 218 27.28 16.46 -39.53
CA TYR A 218 27.10 16.09 -38.12
C TYR A 218 25.62 16.15 -37.73
N LEU A 219 24.93 17.23 -38.09
CA LEU A 219 23.49 17.37 -37.89
C LEU A 219 22.70 16.23 -38.56
N ARG A 220 23.05 15.83 -39.79
CA ARG A 220 22.41 14.70 -40.48
C ARG A 220 22.74 13.34 -39.87
N GLN A 221 23.94 13.14 -39.32
CA GLN A 221 24.30 11.91 -38.60
C GLN A 221 23.57 11.77 -37.27
N VAL A 222 23.29 12.88 -36.59
CA VAL A 222 22.62 12.91 -35.28
C VAL A 222 21.10 12.88 -35.42
N LEU A 223 20.53 13.55 -36.42
CA LEU A 223 19.09 13.72 -36.58
C LEU A 223 18.44 12.69 -37.52
N GLY A 224 19.25 11.84 -38.17
CA GLY A 224 18.78 10.87 -39.17
C GLY A 224 18.33 11.52 -40.50
N GLU A 225 18.21 10.71 -41.55
CA GLU A 225 17.65 11.13 -42.84
C GLU A 225 16.11 11.10 -42.85
N GLU A 226 15.43 11.46 -41.78
CA GLU A 226 13.96 11.47 -41.78
C GLU A 226 13.41 12.84 -42.18
N LYS A 227 13.03 12.93 -43.47
CA LYS A 227 12.02 13.87 -43.95
C LYS A 227 10.65 13.45 -43.41
N GLY A 228 10.41 13.67 -42.13
CA GLY A 228 9.13 13.43 -41.48
C GLY A 228 8.79 14.63 -40.61
N GLU A 229 7.79 15.40 -41.02
CA GLU A 229 7.18 16.44 -40.18
C GLU A 229 6.74 15.84 -38.83
N GLU A 230 6.92 16.61 -37.75
CA GLU A 230 6.45 16.40 -36.36
C GLU A 230 7.45 15.99 -35.25
N LEU A 231 8.77 15.97 -35.47
CA LEU A 231 9.69 16.13 -34.32
C LEU A 231 9.67 17.59 -33.89
N LYS A 232 9.22 17.89 -32.66
CA LYS A 232 9.23 19.26 -32.14
C LYS A 232 10.68 19.76 -32.15
N HIS A 233 10.92 20.97 -32.66
CA HIS A 233 12.26 21.59 -32.77
C HIS A 233 13.11 21.51 -31.48
N LYS A 234 12.46 21.45 -30.32
CA LYS A 234 13.08 21.22 -29.01
C LYS A 234 13.73 19.83 -28.87
N ASP A 235 13.08 18.80 -29.38
CA ASP A 235 13.56 17.41 -29.30
C ASP A 235 14.76 17.21 -30.23
N LEU A 236 14.76 17.88 -31.40
CA LEU A 236 15.90 17.92 -32.33
C LEU A 236 17.11 18.61 -31.70
N LEU A 237 16.91 19.78 -31.09
CA LEU A 237 17.98 20.48 -30.38
C LEU A 237 18.53 19.64 -29.22
N LEU A 238 17.65 19.04 -28.41
CA LEU A 238 18.05 18.19 -27.28
C LEU A 238 18.87 16.98 -27.76
N SER A 239 18.43 16.31 -28.82
CA SER A 239 19.16 15.17 -29.41
C SER A 239 20.52 15.58 -29.95
N ALA A 240 20.61 16.76 -30.58
CA ALA A 240 21.87 17.32 -31.06
C ALA A 240 22.84 17.57 -29.91
N LEU A 241 22.38 18.20 -28.83
CA LEU A 241 23.21 18.49 -27.66
C LEU A 241 23.67 17.22 -26.96
N ILE A 242 22.77 16.27 -26.67
CA ILE A 242 23.12 14.98 -26.03
C ILE A 242 24.17 14.21 -26.84
N THR A 243 24.18 14.33 -28.17
CA THR A 243 25.13 13.57 -29.01
C THR A 243 26.47 14.28 -29.22
N LEU A 244 26.46 15.61 -29.22
CA LEU A 244 27.64 16.43 -29.54
C LEU A 244 28.43 16.81 -28.28
N ALA A 245 27.70 17.20 -27.23
CA ALA A 245 28.21 17.60 -25.93
C ALA A 245 27.27 17.03 -24.83
N PRO A 246 27.27 15.70 -24.62
CA PRO A 246 26.48 15.02 -23.59
C PRO A 246 26.72 15.56 -22.18
#